data_AF-A0A4Y9RHR3-F1
#
_entry.id   AF-A0A4Y9RHR3-F1
#
_cell.length_a   1.000
_cell.length_b   1.000
_cell.length_c   1.000
_cell.angle_alpha   90.00
_cell.angle_beta   90.00
_cell.angle_gamma   90.00
#
_symmetry.space_group_name_H-M   'P 1'
#
loop_
_entity.id
_entity.type
_entity.pdbx_description
1 polymer ?
#
loop_
_entity_poly.entity_id
_entity_poly.type
_entity_poly.pdbx_seq_one_letter_code
_entity_poly.pdbx_strand_id
1 'polypeptide(L)'
;MPPYDRATASGKHGVRHCDSGQRNSSRFAKLLADIIQLRQKGNAVEIDETSRRRGDFPTEQPLQALRDDHALLRRQFDRYFAVQDKADKQDAGTHIVQLLQMHAALEEGAFYPRVRSVDPGLIAHGLEEHEKARHLVALLEPMDKAGTDAARLMRELADTMLDHIEEEEGQLFPKIEQSQIDMSALGHEMQALELQLVAAHAQKLVAPGLRV
;
A
#
# COMPACT_ATOMS: atom_id res chain seq x y z
N MET A 1 50.93 53.46 -22.12
CA MET A 1 50.43 52.15 -21.65
C MET A 1 49.77 52.36 -20.30
N PRO A 2 48.55 51.85 -20.02
CA PRO A 2 47.50 51.31 -20.88
C PRO A 2 46.27 52.26 -21.00
N PRO A 3 45.25 51.94 -21.83
CA PRO A 3 44.08 52.79 -22.12
C PRO A 3 42.74 52.36 -21.46
N TYR A 4 41.76 53.27 -21.57
CA TYR A 4 40.27 53.16 -21.44
C TYR A 4 39.68 51.91 -22.17
N ASP A 5 38.49 51.34 -21.93
CA ASP A 5 37.15 51.92 -21.66
C ASP A 5 36.11 50.83 -21.21
N ARG A 6 34.91 51.32 -20.88
CA ARG A 6 33.66 50.78 -20.28
C ARG A 6 32.99 49.49 -20.80
N ALA A 7 32.37 48.82 -19.82
CA ALA A 7 31.01 48.27 -19.69
C ALA A 7 30.34 47.45 -20.82
N THR A 8 29.79 46.28 -20.45
CA THR A 8 28.36 45.93 -20.60
C THR A 8 28.01 44.72 -19.73
N ALA A 9 26.79 44.71 -19.20
CA ALA A 9 26.18 43.62 -18.44
C ALA A 9 25.61 42.54 -19.36
N SER A 10 25.68 41.27 -18.94
CA SER A 10 24.68 40.25 -19.29
C SER A 10 24.72 39.10 -18.32
N GLY A 11 23.54 38.81 -17.77
CA GLY A 11 23.31 37.86 -16.71
C GLY A 11 23.71 36.43 -17.09
N LYS A 12 24.14 35.69 -16.07
CA LYS A 12 24.16 34.24 -16.10
C LYS A 12 23.31 33.73 -14.95
N HIS A 13 22.05 33.45 -15.26
CA HIS A 13 21.22 32.53 -14.49
C HIS A 13 21.89 31.15 -14.56
N GLY A 14 22.70 30.83 -13.55
CA GLY A 14 23.16 29.47 -13.31
C GLY A 14 22.01 28.67 -12.71
N VAL A 15 21.35 27.89 -13.55
CA VAL A 15 20.33 26.91 -13.19
C VAL A 15 20.87 26.02 -12.07
N ARG A 16 20.25 26.11 -10.88
CA ARG A 16 20.39 25.07 -9.87
C ARG A 16 19.73 23.82 -10.45
N HIS A 17 20.53 22.83 -10.82
CA HIS A 17 20.02 21.50 -11.09
C HIS A 17 19.47 20.94 -9.77
N CYS A 18 18.15 20.84 -9.74
CA CYS A 18 17.40 20.05 -8.78
C CYS A 18 17.65 18.57 -9.14
N ASP A 19 18.67 17.95 -8.53
CA ASP A 19 18.78 16.50 -8.53
C ASP A 19 17.92 15.95 -7.39
N SER A 20 16.64 15.73 -7.71
CA SER A 20 15.68 15.04 -6.85
C SER A 20 14.96 14.00 -7.68
N GLY A 21 15.67 12.97 -8.14
CA GLY A 21 15.07 11.89 -8.93
C GLY A 21 15.61 10.48 -8.66
N GLN A 22 16.75 10.32 -7.99
CA GLN A 22 17.49 9.05 -8.03
C GLN A 22 17.30 8.10 -6.82
N ARG A 23 16.35 8.35 -5.91
CA ARG A 23 16.22 7.53 -4.68
C ARG A 23 15.17 6.42 -4.73
N ASN A 24 14.05 6.61 -5.45
CA ASN A 24 12.93 5.64 -5.42
C ASN A 24 13.19 4.37 -6.25
N SER A 25 13.97 4.45 -7.33
CA SER A 25 14.26 3.27 -8.17
C SER A 25 15.02 2.15 -7.43
N SER A 26 15.68 2.47 -6.31
CA SER A 26 16.55 1.51 -5.60
C SER A 26 15.82 0.64 -4.58
N ARG A 27 14.76 1.14 -3.92
CA ARG A 27 13.99 0.34 -2.94
C ARG A 27 13.11 -0.68 -3.64
N PHE A 28 12.39 -0.25 -4.68
CA PHE A 28 11.56 -1.12 -5.53
C PHE A 28 12.37 -2.24 -6.19
N ALA A 29 13.55 -1.93 -6.74
CA ALA A 29 14.43 -2.93 -7.34
C ALA A 29 15.01 -3.92 -6.32
N LYS A 30 15.28 -3.48 -5.09
CA LYS A 30 15.79 -4.33 -4.01
C LYS A 30 14.71 -5.29 -3.49
N LEU A 31 13.49 -4.80 -3.29
CA LEU A 31 12.35 -5.62 -2.88
C LEU A 31 12.03 -6.72 -3.92
N LEU A 32 12.02 -6.37 -5.20
CA LEU A 32 11.82 -7.34 -6.29
C LEU A 32 12.92 -8.42 -6.28
N ALA A 33 14.16 -8.07 -5.97
CA ALA A 33 15.26 -9.02 -5.88
C ALA A 33 15.13 -9.96 -4.66
N ASP A 34 14.71 -9.44 -3.51
CA ASP A 34 14.56 -10.22 -2.27
C ASP A 34 13.39 -11.23 -2.37
N ILE A 35 12.30 -10.88 -3.04
CA ILE A 35 11.15 -11.78 -3.27
C ILE A 35 11.50 -12.90 -4.28
N ILE A 36 12.31 -12.63 -5.31
CA ILE A 36 12.79 -13.65 -6.27
C ILE A 36 13.63 -14.73 -5.56
N GLN A 37 14.43 -14.37 -4.55
CA GLN A 37 15.19 -15.36 -3.77
C GLN A 37 14.30 -16.23 -2.87
N LEU A 38 13.19 -15.69 -2.35
CA LEU A 38 12.24 -16.44 -1.50
C LEU A 38 11.43 -17.49 -2.30
N ARG A 39 11.22 -17.29 -3.60
CA ARG A 39 10.52 -18.24 -4.49
C ARG A 39 11.21 -19.61 -4.65
N GLN A 40 12.52 -19.70 -4.37
CA GLN A 40 13.31 -20.92 -4.62
C GLN A 40 13.26 -21.95 -3.47
N LYS A 41 12.71 -21.60 -2.30
CA LYS A 41 12.58 -22.52 -1.15
C LYS A 41 11.10 -22.76 -0.85
N GLY A 42 10.67 -24.00 -1.07
CA GLY A 42 9.27 -24.42 -1.08
C GLY A 42 8.52 -24.32 0.26
N ASN A 43 7.21 -24.60 0.14
CA ASN A 43 6.12 -24.52 1.12
C ASN A 43 5.59 -23.10 1.42
N ALA A 44 5.07 -22.43 0.40
CA ALA A 44 4.11 -21.35 0.62
C ALA A 44 2.76 -21.98 0.96
N VAL A 45 2.29 -21.77 2.19
CA VAL A 45 0.85 -21.80 2.48
C VAL A 45 0.20 -20.89 1.45
N GLU A 46 -0.71 -21.43 0.63
CA GLU A 46 -1.55 -20.61 -0.24
C GLU A 46 -2.36 -19.71 0.69
N ILE A 47 -1.88 -18.48 0.92
CA ILE A 47 -2.69 -17.42 1.52
C ILE A 47 -3.69 -17.04 0.45
N ASP A 48 -4.76 -17.83 0.45
CA ASP A 48 -5.87 -17.81 -0.46
C ASP A 48 -6.60 -16.47 -0.27
N GLU A 49 -6.66 -15.63 -1.32
CA GLU A 49 -7.58 -14.48 -1.43
C GLU A 49 -9.01 -14.88 -0.99
N THR A 50 -9.29 -16.19 -1.07
CA THR A 50 -10.33 -16.98 -0.40
C THR A 50 -10.74 -16.55 1.01
N SER A 51 -9.76 -16.53 1.91
CA SER A 51 -9.98 -16.52 3.36
C SER A 51 -10.58 -15.19 3.83
N ARG A 52 -10.02 -14.08 3.35
CA ARG A 52 -10.51 -12.72 3.61
C ARG A 52 -11.92 -12.50 3.06
N ARG A 53 -12.25 -13.09 1.91
CA ARG A 53 -13.61 -13.04 1.33
C ARG A 53 -14.63 -13.85 2.12
N ARG A 54 -14.20 -14.85 2.90
CA ARG A 54 -15.07 -15.69 3.74
C ARG A 54 -15.27 -15.12 5.15
N GLY A 55 -14.59 -14.03 5.53
CA GLY A 55 -14.67 -13.46 6.87
C GLY A 55 -13.96 -14.31 7.92
N ASP A 56 -12.92 -15.05 7.51
CA ASP A 56 -12.16 -16.00 8.33
C ASP A 56 -10.87 -15.37 8.87
N PHE A 57 -10.97 -14.15 9.43
CA PHE A 57 -9.84 -13.47 10.06
C PHE A 57 -9.26 -14.31 11.21
N PRO A 58 -7.95 -14.55 11.28
CA PRO A 58 -7.34 -15.36 12.34
C PRO A 58 -7.21 -14.57 13.65
N THR A 59 -8.18 -14.76 14.54
CA THR A 59 -8.33 -13.99 15.79
C THR A 59 -7.16 -14.14 16.77
N GLU A 60 -6.45 -15.26 16.75
CA GLU A 60 -5.32 -15.49 17.66
C GLU A 60 -4.00 -14.87 17.18
N GLN A 61 -3.92 -14.48 15.90
CA GLN A 61 -2.70 -13.95 15.28
C GLN A 61 -2.99 -12.73 14.39
N PRO A 62 -3.58 -11.64 14.94
CA PRO A 62 -3.97 -10.48 14.14
C PRO A 62 -2.78 -9.83 13.41
N LEU A 63 -1.61 -9.76 14.04
CA LEU A 63 -0.41 -9.22 13.39
C LEU A 63 0.05 -10.11 12.22
N GLN A 64 -0.06 -11.43 12.36
CA GLN A 64 0.26 -12.33 11.25
C GLN A 64 -0.74 -12.14 10.11
N ALA A 65 -2.03 -11.93 10.42
CA ALA A 65 -3.05 -11.64 9.42
C ALA A 65 -2.70 -10.39 8.59
N LEU A 66 -2.25 -9.31 9.23
CA LEU A 66 -1.82 -8.09 8.55
C LEU A 66 -0.56 -8.31 7.71
N ARG A 67 0.44 -9.04 8.23
CA ARG A 67 1.62 -9.47 7.45
C ARG A 67 1.24 -10.29 6.22
N ASP A 68 0.21 -11.12 6.34
CA ASP A 68 -0.30 -11.94 5.23
C ASP A 68 -0.95 -11.07 4.15
N ASP A 69 -1.70 -10.03 4.54
CA ASP A 69 -2.24 -9.01 3.63
C ASP A 69 -1.10 -8.25 2.93
N HIS A 70 -0.09 -7.82 3.69
CA HIS A 70 1.10 -7.15 3.17
C HIS A 70 1.83 -8.00 2.12
N ALA A 71 2.04 -9.29 2.43
CA ALA A 71 2.69 -10.22 1.53
C ALA A 71 1.88 -10.40 0.23
N LEU A 72 0.54 -10.47 0.34
CA LEU A 72 -0.34 -10.56 -0.82
C LEU A 72 -0.32 -9.27 -1.65
N LEU A 73 -0.34 -8.10 -1.00
CA LEU A 73 -0.27 -6.81 -1.67
C LEU A 73 1.06 -6.64 -2.44
N ARG A 74 2.20 -7.00 -1.82
CA ARG A 74 3.51 -7.03 -2.49
C ARG A 74 3.47 -7.92 -3.75
N ARG A 75 2.91 -9.14 -3.65
CA ARG A 75 2.76 -10.04 -4.80
C ARG A 75 1.92 -9.46 -5.93
N GLN A 76 0.84 -8.74 -5.61
CA GLN A 76 -0.03 -8.15 -6.64
C GLN A 76 0.63 -6.95 -7.34
N PHE A 77 1.41 -6.13 -6.62
CA PHE A 77 2.25 -5.11 -7.27
C PHE A 77 3.26 -5.74 -8.21
N ASP A 78 3.97 -6.79 -7.79
CA ASP A 78 4.92 -7.51 -8.64
C ASP A 78 4.25 -8.04 -9.90
N ARG A 79 3.08 -8.69 -9.75
CA ARG A 79 2.27 -9.18 -10.88
C ARG A 79 1.91 -8.05 -11.82
N TYR A 80 1.41 -6.91 -11.32
CA TYR A 80 1.01 -5.77 -12.13
C TYR A 80 2.16 -5.24 -13.00
N PHE A 81 3.38 -5.17 -12.44
CA PHE A 81 4.55 -4.65 -13.17
C PHE A 81 5.20 -5.70 -14.08
N ALA A 82 5.04 -6.99 -13.81
CA ALA A 82 5.59 -8.07 -14.63
C ALA A 82 4.77 -8.34 -15.90
N VAL A 83 3.44 -8.38 -15.79
CA VAL A 83 2.55 -8.68 -16.92
C VAL A 83 2.54 -7.54 -17.94
N GLN A 84 2.40 -7.87 -19.22
CA GLN A 84 2.32 -6.88 -20.31
C GLN A 84 0.91 -6.77 -20.89
N ASP A 85 0.13 -7.85 -20.80
CA ASP A 85 -1.25 -7.89 -21.28
C ASP A 85 -2.11 -6.88 -20.51
N LYS A 86 -2.94 -6.14 -21.27
CA LYS A 86 -3.80 -5.10 -20.69
C LYS A 86 -4.78 -5.73 -19.70
N ALA A 87 -5.47 -6.82 -20.05
CA ALA A 87 -6.45 -7.45 -19.18
C ALA A 87 -5.80 -7.97 -17.88
N ASP A 88 -4.61 -8.60 -17.96
CA ASP A 88 -3.89 -9.05 -16.77
C ASP A 88 -3.47 -7.89 -15.85
N LYS A 89 -3.03 -6.75 -16.42
CA LYS A 89 -2.75 -5.54 -15.63
C LYS A 89 -4.00 -5.00 -14.95
N GLN A 90 -5.12 -5.01 -15.66
CA GLN A 90 -6.40 -4.56 -15.13
C GLN A 90 -6.88 -5.44 -13.98
N ASP A 91 -6.70 -6.75 -14.10
CA ASP A 91 -7.02 -7.73 -13.08
C ASP A 91 -6.16 -7.51 -11.82
N ALA A 92 -4.84 -7.48 -11.98
CA ALA A 92 -3.91 -7.20 -10.87
C ALA A 92 -4.20 -5.85 -10.20
N GLY A 93 -4.47 -4.80 -10.98
CA GLY A 93 -4.83 -3.48 -10.46
C GLY A 93 -6.15 -3.49 -9.66
N THR A 94 -7.13 -4.28 -10.11
CA THR A 94 -8.40 -4.46 -9.40
C THR A 94 -8.18 -5.19 -8.06
N HIS A 95 -7.32 -6.22 -8.05
CA HIS A 95 -6.97 -6.95 -6.83
C HIS A 95 -6.22 -6.07 -5.83
N ILE A 96 -5.26 -5.25 -6.28
CA ILE A 96 -4.55 -4.29 -5.43
C ILE A 96 -5.55 -3.36 -4.73
N VAL A 97 -6.48 -2.76 -5.48
CA VAL A 97 -7.47 -1.83 -4.91
C VAL A 97 -8.36 -2.51 -3.88
N GLN A 98 -8.84 -3.72 -4.17
CA GLN A 98 -9.68 -4.47 -3.23
C GLN A 98 -8.93 -4.81 -1.93
N LEU A 99 -7.68 -5.23 -2.04
CA LEU A 99 -6.83 -5.55 -0.89
C LEU A 99 -6.58 -4.31 -0.04
N LEU A 100 -6.19 -3.19 -0.66
CA LEU A 100 -5.96 -1.93 0.05
C LEU A 100 -7.19 -1.44 0.80
N GLN A 101 -8.37 -1.52 0.17
CA GLN A 101 -9.62 -1.11 0.80
C GLN A 101 -9.95 -1.93 2.05
N MET A 102 -9.81 -3.26 1.98
CA MET A 102 -10.06 -4.12 3.14
C MET A 102 -9.02 -3.92 4.24
N HIS A 103 -7.74 -3.93 3.86
CA HIS A 103 -6.61 -3.80 4.76
C HIS A 103 -6.66 -2.48 5.55
N ALA A 104 -6.76 -1.35 4.84
CA ALA A 104 -6.84 -0.03 5.49
C ALA A 104 -8.11 0.10 6.36
N ALA A 105 -9.23 -0.49 5.95
CA ALA A 105 -10.45 -0.44 6.76
C ALA A 105 -10.32 -1.22 8.07
N LEU A 106 -9.68 -2.39 8.05
CA LEU A 106 -9.39 -3.17 9.26
C LEU A 106 -8.45 -2.41 10.18
N GLU A 107 -7.44 -1.75 9.62
CA GLU A 107 -6.46 -1.04 10.41
C GLU A 107 -7.01 0.23 11.04
N GLU A 108 -7.64 1.09 10.23
CA GLU A 108 -8.25 2.33 10.68
C GLU A 108 -9.42 2.08 11.64
N GLY A 109 -10.21 1.03 11.39
CA GLY A 109 -11.45 0.75 12.10
C GLY A 109 -11.28 -0.03 13.40
N ALA A 110 -10.27 -0.91 13.51
CA ALA A 110 -10.08 -1.78 14.66
C ALA A 110 -8.64 -1.75 15.20
N PHE A 111 -7.64 -1.89 14.33
CA PHE A 111 -6.24 -2.02 14.75
C PHE A 111 -5.69 -0.75 15.41
N TYR A 112 -5.60 0.35 14.66
CA TYR A 112 -5.02 1.61 15.13
C TYR A 112 -5.69 2.19 16.37
N PRO A 113 -7.04 2.17 16.52
CA PRO A 113 -7.68 2.58 17.77
C PRO A 113 -7.14 1.81 18.97
N ARG A 114 -6.91 0.50 18.82
CA ARG A 114 -6.48 -0.39 19.91
C ARG A 114 -5.00 -0.25 20.24
N VAL A 115 -4.15 -0.01 19.23
CA VAL A 115 -2.69 0.08 19.40
C VAL A 115 -2.17 1.52 19.48
N ARG A 116 -3.06 2.53 19.44
CA ARG A 116 -2.70 3.97 19.42
C ARG A 116 -1.67 4.39 20.45
N SER A 117 -1.78 3.87 21.67
CA SER A 117 -0.91 4.24 22.77
C SER A 117 0.52 3.68 22.65
N VAL A 118 0.75 2.69 21.80
CA VAL A 118 2.07 2.06 21.61
C VAL A 118 3.02 3.02 20.91
N ASP A 119 2.58 3.61 19.80
CA ASP A 119 3.32 4.66 19.10
C ASP A 119 2.37 5.57 18.31
N PRO A 120 1.91 6.68 18.93
CA PRO A 120 1.00 7.61 18.25
C PRO A 120 1.60 8.24 16.99
N GLY A 121 2.93 8.33 16.90
CA GLY A 121 3.63 8.95 15.76
C GLY A 121 3.60 8.04 14.53
N LEU A 122 3.97 6.77 14.70
CA LEU A 122 3.88 5.78 13.61
C LEU A 122 2.44 5.63 13.11
N ILE A 123 1.46 5.62 14.01
CA ILE A 123 0.04 5.49 13.63
C ILE A 123 -0.47 6.73 12.90
N ALA A 124 -0.06 7.93 13.32
CA ALA A 124 -0.40 9.16 12.59
C ALA A 124 0.19 9.14 11.17
N HIS A 125 1.42 8.63 11.02
CA HIS A 125 2.04 8.51 9.71
C HIS A 125 1.34 7.47 8.81
N GLY A 126 1.03 6.28 9.34
CA GLY A 126 0.28 5.26 8.59
C GLY A 126 -1.08 5.77 8.09
N LEU A 127 -1.78 6.58 8.90
CA LEU A 127 -3.01 7.26 8.47
C LEU A 127 -2.78 8.27 7.32
N GLU A 128 -1.69 9.03 7.34
CA GLU A 128 -1.32 9.93 6.24
C GLU A 128 -1.02 9.16 4.95
N GLU A 129 -0.33 8.03 5.05
CA GLU A 129 -0.04 7.14 3.93
C GLU A 129 -1.31 6.49 3.36
N HIS A 130 -2.25 6.07 4.22
CA HIS A 130 -3.56 5.57 3.80
C HIS A 130 -4.37 6.62 3.06
N GLU A 131 -4.42 7.86 3.54
CA GLU A 131 -5.08 8.95 2.83
C GLU A 131 -4.46 9.20 1.46
N LYS A 132 -3.12 9.18 1.38
CA LYS A 132 -2.41 9.31 0.10
C LYS A 132 -2.73 8.15 -0.84
N ALA A 133 -2.73 6.91 -0.34
CA ALA A 133 -3.07 5.73 -1.11
C ALA A 133 -4.52 5.81 -1.65
N ARG A 134 -5.47 6.23 -0.80
CA ARG A 134 -6.87 6.45 -1.18
C ARG A 134 -7.01 7.50 -2.28
N HIS A 135 -6.24 8.59 -2.22
CA HIS A 135 -6.20 9.60 -3.28
C HIS A 135 -5.66 9.02 -4.60
N LEU A 136 -4.56 8.27 -4.56
CA LEU A 136 -3.97 7.64 -5.74
C LEU A 136 -4.91 6.62 -6.39
N VAL A 137 -5.62 5.81 -5.58
CA VAL A 137 -6.65 4.88 -6.04
C VAL A 137 -7.79 5.63 -6.72
N ALA A 138 -8.29 6.73 -6.14
CA ALA A 138 -9.34 7.54 -6.76
C ALA A 138 -8.92 8.16 -8.10
N LEU A 139 -7.62 8.48 -8.28
CA LEU A 139 -7.08 8.91 -9.57
C LEU A 139 -7.00 7.76 -10.59
N LEU A 140 -6.77 6.52 -10.12
CA LEU A 140 -6.70 5.33 -10.97
C LEU A 140 -8.09 4.83 -11.43
N GLU A 141 -9.15 5.01 -10.63
CA GLU A 141 -10.52 4.56 -10.94
C GLU A 141 -11.13 5.08 -12.26
N PRO A 142 -11.10 6.40 -12.58
CA PRO A 142 -11.69 6.94 -13.80
C PRO A 142 -10.82 6.75 -15.05
N MET A 143 -9.56 6.32 -14.89
CA MET A 143 -8.66 6.16 -16.01
C MET A 143 -8.95 4.85 -16.73
N ASP A 144 -9.21 4.92 -18.04
CA ASP A 144 -9.21 3.75 -18.93
C ASP A 144 -7.78 3.18 -19.02
N LYS A 145 -7.45 2.43 -17.98
CA LYS A 145 -6.54 1.30 -17.90
C LYS A 145 -5.64 1.15 -19.16
N ALA A 146 -4.41 1.68 -19.09
CA ALA A 146 -3.26 1.53 -20.02
C ALA A 146 -2.69 2.81 -20.69
N GLY A 147 -2.82 3.98 -20.08
CA GLY A 147 -2.00 5.17 -20.41
C GLY A 147 -0.71 5.26 -19.56
N THR A 148 0.29 6.03 -20.02
CA THR A 148 1.55 6.29 -19.28
C THR A 148 1.34 6.84 -17.87
N ASP A 149 0.25 7.59 -17.68
CA ASP A 149 -0.10 8.17 -16.38
C ASP A 149 -0.58 7.12 -15.36
N ALA A 150 -1.27 6.06 -15.81
CA ALA A 150 -1.73 5.00 -14.92
C ALA A 150 -0.56 4.16 -14.37
N ALA A 151 0.45 3.89 -15.21
CA ALA A 151 1.65 3.18 -14.78
C ALA A 151 2.48 4.01 -13.77
N ARG A 152 2.52 5.34 -13.93
CA ARG A 152 3.17 6.26 -12.98
C ARG A 152 2.42 6.29 -11.65
N LEU A 153 1.09 6.47 -11.67
CA LEU A 153 0.27 6.48 -10.46
C LEU A 153 0.33 5.14 -9.71
N MET A 154 0.30 4.02 -10.43
CA MET A 154 0.45 2.70 -9.81
C MET A 154 1.82 2.53 -9.15
N ARG A 155 2.89 3.09 -9.75
CA ARG A 155 4.22 3.08 -9.14
C ARG A 155 4.28 3.92 -7.88
N GLU A 156 3.65 5.08 -7.89
CA GLU A 156 3.57 5.95 -6.71
C GLU A 156 2.73 5.31 -5.58
N LEU A 157 1.66 4.60 -5.94
CA LEU A 157 0.86 3.81 -5.00
C LEU A 157 1.69 2.66 -4.40
N ALA A 158 2.43 1.93 -5.23
CA ALA A 158 3.34 0.88 -4.77
C ALA A 158 4.39 1.45 -3.82
N ASP A 159 5.12 2.50 -4.20
CA ASP A 159 6.14 3.12 -3.33
C ASP A 159 5.55 3.53 -1.96
N THR A 160 4.37 4.16 -1.96
CA THR A 160 3.68 4.59 -0.73
C THR A 160 3.35 3.40 0.16
N MET A 161 2.74 2.35 -0.38
CA MET A 161 2.32 1.19 0.41
C MET A 161 3.50 0.30 0.83
N LEU A 162 4.58 0.25 0.05
CA LEU A 162 5.76 -0.51 0.41
C LEU A 162 6.53 0.15 1.57
N ASP A 163 6.60 1.49 1.58
CA ASP A 163 7.15 2.25 2.69
C ASP A 163 6.31 2.03 3.96
N HIS A 164 4.99 2.21 3.86
CA HIS A 164 4.03 1.89 4.92
C HIS A 164 4.27 0.50 5.55
N ILE A 165 4.29 -0.56 4.73
CA ILE A 165 4.52 -1.92 5.23
C ILE A 165 5.88 -2.04 5.93
N GLU A 166 6.94 -1.44 5.37
CA GLU A 166 8.27 -1.49 5.98
C GLU A 166 8.28 -0.83 7.37
N GLU A 167 7.55 0.27 7.54
CA GLU A 167 7.42 0.94 8.83
C GLU A 167 6.59 0.15 9.83
N GLU A 168 5.47 -0.41 9.39
CA GLU A 168 4.63 -1.22 10.25
C GLU A 168 5.34 -2.50 10.70
N GLU A 169 5.81 -3.31 9.75
CA GLU A 169 6.40 -4.60 10.03
C GLU A 169 7.76 -4.48 10.74
N GLY A 170 8.51 -3.43 10.41
CA GLY A 170 9.86 -3.20 10.92
C GLY A 170 9.92 -2.37 12.20
N GLN A 171 8.90 -1.56 12.49
CA GLN A 171 8.91 -0.64 13.63
C GLN A 171 7.68 -0.76 14.52
N LEU A 172 6.46 -0.73 13.97
CA LEU A 172 5.23 -0.74 14.77
C LEU A 172 4.94 -2.10 15.38
N PHE A 173 4.90 -3.17 14.57
CA PHE A 173 4.55 -4.52 15.01
C PHE A 173 5.49 -5.05 16.10
N PRO A 174 6.84 -4.89 16.00
CA PRO A 174 7.73 -5.31 17.09
C PRO A 174 7.45 -4.58 18.42
N LYS A 175 7.05 -3.31 18.38
CA LYS A 175 6.66 -2.57 19.60
C LYS A 175 5.34 -3.10 20.18
N ILE A 176 4.39 -3.48 19.33
CA ILE A 176 3.13 -4.08 19.74
C ILE A 176 3.35 -5.47 20.36
N GLU A 177 4.20 -6.30 19.76
CA GLU A 177 4.58 -7.63 20.28
C GLU A 177 5.24 -7.54 21.68
N GLN A 178 5.92 -6.43 21.98
CA GLN A 178 6.53 -6.16 23.28
C GLN A 178 5.57 -5.47 24.27
N SER A 179 4.36 -5.12 23.84
CA SER A 179 3.37 -4.41 24.66
C SER A 179 2.50 -5.38 25.48
N GLN A 180 1.51 -4.83 26.19
CA GLN A 180 0.50 -5.60 26.95
C GLN A 180 -0.86 -5.58 26.25
N ILE A 181 -0.89 -5.33 24.93
CA ILE A 181 -2.14 -5.38 24.15
C ILE A 181 -2.65 -6.82 24.11
N ASP A 182 -3.95 -6.97 24.36
CA ASP A 182 -4.63 -8.25 24.25
C ASP A 182 -4.87 -8.59 22.76
N MET A 183 -4.01 -9.46 22.22
CA MET A 183 -4.06 -9.86 20.81
C MET A 183 -5.33 -10.64 20.46
N SER A 184 -5.85 -11.45 21.38
CA SER A 184 -7.07 -12.20 21.10
C SER A 184 -8.25 -11.25 21.04
N ALA A 185 -8.39 -10.31 21.99
CA ALA A 185 -9.44 -9.29 21.93
C ALA A 185 -9.37 -8.45 20.65
N LEU A 186 -8.16 -7.99 20.28
CA LEU A 186 -7.93 -7.26 19.03
C LEU A 186 -8.33 -8.09 17.80
N GLY A 187 -7.94 -9.36 17.73
CA GLY A 187 -8.29 -10.22 16.60
C GLY A 187 -9.80 -10.46 16.47
N HIS A 188 -10.53 -10.58 17.57
CA HIS A 188 -11.99 -10.67 17.55
C HIS A 188 -12.66 -9.38 17.06
N GLU A 189 -12.16 -8.21 17.47
CA GLU A 189 -12.63 -6.91 16.96
C GLU A 189 -12.40 -6.79 15.44
N MET A 190 -11.22 -7.18 14.96
CA MET A 190 -10.89 -7.18 13.54
C MET A 190 -11.74 -8.15 12.73
N GLN A 191 -11.97 -9.38 13.24
CA GLN A 191 -12.86 -10.35 12.59
C GLN A 191 -14.30 -9.83 12.49
N ALA A 192 -14.81 -9.23 13.56
CA ALA A 192 -16.15 -8.66 13.57
C ALA A 192 -16.30 -7.54 12.51
N LEU A 193 -15.28 -6.69 12.38
CA LEU A 193 -15.24 -5.65 11.35
C LEU A 193 -15.14 -6.25 9.93
N GLU A 194 -14.29 -7.26 9.72
CA GLU A 194 -14.17 -7.96 8.43
C GLU A 194 -15.51 -8.51 7.97
N LEU A 195 -16.24 -9.20 8.86
CA LEU A 195 -17.58 -9.74 8.58
C LEU A 195 -18.58 -8.64 8.18
N GLN A 196 -18.54 -7.48 8.83
CA GLN A 196 -19.38 -6.34 8.48
C GLN A 196 -19.04 -5.79 7.11
N LEU A 197 -17.75 -5.65 6.79
CA LEU A 197 -17.27 -5.15 5.50
C LEU A 197 -17.66 -6.11 4.36
N VAL A 198 -17.48 -7.43 4.56
CA VAL A 198 -17.88 -8.47 3.60
C VAL A 198 -19.40 -8.44 3.37
N ALA A 199 -20.19 -8.34 4.45
CA ALA A 199 -21.65 -8.27 4.34
C ALA A 199 -22.12 -7.00 3.59
N ALA A 200 -21.52 -5.85 3.88
CA ALA A 200 -21.81 -4.59 3.19
C ALA A 200 -21.45 -4.65 1.69
N HIS A 201 -20.31 -5.27 1.36
CA HIS A 201 -19.91 -5.47 -0.03
C HIS A 201 -20.89 -6.39 -0.77
N ALA A 202 -21.32 -7.49 -0.15
CA ALA A 202 -22.32 -8.39 -0.72
C ALA A 202 -23.67 -7.68 -0.98
N GLN A 203 -24.13 -6.83 -0.05
CA GLN A 203 -25.36 -6.05 -0.23
C GLN A 203 -25.26 -5.08 -1.41
N LYS A 204 -24.09 -4.43 -1.60
CA LYS A 204 -23.85 -3.53 -2.75
C LYS A 204 -23.90 -4.27 -4.09
N LEU A 205 -23.50 -5.55 -4.12
CA LEU A 205 -23.58 -6.41 -5.31
C LEU A 205 -24.98 -6.97 -5.59
N VAL A 206 -25.84 -7.10 -4.57
CA VAL A 206 -27.23 -7.55 -4.69
C VAL A 206 -28.20 -6.40 -5.01
N ALA A 207 -27.80 -5.15 -4.79
CA ALA A 207 -28.60 -3.96 -5.04
C ALA A 207 -28.37 -3.19 -6.38
N PRO A 208 -27.93 -3.77 -7.51
CA PRO A 208 -27.91 -3.02 -8.76
C PRO A 208 -29.34 -2.97 -9.33
N GLY A 209 -30.11 -1.95 -8.91
CA GLY A 209 -31.28 -1.50 -9.68
C GLY A 209 -32.65 -1.51 -9.00
N LEU A 210 -32.78 -1.22 -7.70
CA LEU A 210 -34.09 -0.82 -7.17
C LEU A 210 -34.38 0.65 -7.53
N ARG A 211 -34.81 0.90 -8.78
CA ARG A 211 -35.65 2.06 -9.08
C ARG A 211 -37.07 1.70 -8.64
N VAL A 212 -37.57 2.38 -7.61
CA VAL A 212 -39.02 2.52 -7.38
C VAL A 212 -39.55 3.59 -8.33
#